data_AF-X1JMX2-F1
#
_entry.id   AF-X1JMX2-F1
#
_cell.length_a   1.000
_cell.length_b   1.000
_cell.length_c   1.000
_cell.angle_alpha   90.00
_cell.angle_beta   90.00
_cell.angle_gamma   90.00
#
_symmetry.space_group_name_H-M   'P 1'
#
loop_
_entity.id
_entity.type
_entity.pdbx_description
1 polymer ?
#
loop_
_entity_poly.entity_id
_entity_poly.type
_entity_poly.pdbx_seq_one_letter_code
_entity_poly.pdbx_strand_id
1 'polypeptide(L)' 'EEEIVNRAAQLVDSSEYKRRQAPPGIKITPRAFGRDRRLPITNRFKGCT' A
#
# COMPACT_ATOMS: atom_id res chain seq x y z
N GLU A 1 -5.98 5.00 -19.33
CA GLU A 1 -6.29 4.22 -18.11
C GLU A 1 -5.05 3.73 -17.39
N GLU A 2 -4.06 3.20 -18.12
CA GLU A 2 -2.79 2.70 -17.57
C GLU A 2 -2.04 3.71 -16.69
N GLU A 3 -2.01 4.98 -17.09
CA GLU A 3 -1.40 6.06 -16.30
C GLU A 3 -2.07 6.26 -14.93
N ILE A 4 -3.39 6.11 -14.86
CA ILE A 4 -4.16 6.21 -13.61
C ILE A 4 -3.84 5.04 -12.69
N VAL A 5 -3.74 3.83 -13.24
CA VAL A 5 -3.38 2.62 -12.50
C VAL A 5 -1.97 2.74 -11.93
N ASN A 6 -1.01 3.18 -12.73
CA ASN A 6 0.37 3.39 -12.32
C ASN A 6 0.47 4.46 -11.22
N ARG A 7 -0.26 5.57 -11.37
CA ARG A 7 -0.33 6.61 -10.35
C ARG A 7 -0.96 6.09 -9.05
N ALA A 8 -2.06 5.34 -9.14
CA ALA A 8 -2.72 4.78 -7.98
C ALA A 8 -1.80 3.79 -7.23
N ALA A 9 -1.08 2.93 -7.93
CA ALA A 9 -0.12 2.00 -7.33
C ALA A 9 1.00 2.74 -6.58
N GLN A 10 1.59 3.76 -7.18
CA GLN A 10 2.64 4.58 -6.55
C GLN A 10 2.13 5.31 -5.29
N LEU A 11 0.89 5.82 -5.33
CA LEU A 11 0.27 6.46 -4.17
C LEU A 11 0.03 5.47 -3.04
N VAL A 12 -0.41 4.24 -3.35
CA VAL A 12 -0.59 3.20 -2.34
C VAL A 12 0.74 2.84 -1.68
N ASP A 13 1.81 2.64 -2.45
CA ASP A 13 3.11 2.23 -1.92
C ASP A 13 3.75 3.33 -1.06
N SER A 14 3.69 4.60 -1.52
CA SER A 14 4.18 5.74 -0.73
C SER A 14 3.35 6.01 0.54
N SER A 15 2.11 5.54 0.61
CA SER A 15 1.26 5.70 1.79
C SER A 15 1.57 4.72 2.93
N GLU A 16 2.41 3.70 2.70
CA GLU A 16 2.66 2.61 3.66
C GLU A 16 3.11 3.12 5.04
N TYR A 17 3.94 4.16 5.08
CA TYR A 17 4.38 4.76 6.35
C TYR A 17 3.22 5.34 7.16
N LYS A 18 2.24 5.99 6.50
CA LYS A 18 1.06 6.58 7.16
C LYS A 18 0.18 5.49 7.77
N ARG A 19 0.08 4.34 7.10
CA ARG A 19 -0.79 3.22 7.53
C ARG A 19 -0.24 2.50 8.73
N ARG A 20 1.09 2.37 8.84
CA ARG A 20 1.73 1.78 10.02
C ARG A 20 1.60 2.65 11.26
N GLN A 21 1.42 3.96 11.09
CA GLN A 21 1.13 4.90 12.19
C GLN A 21 -0.37 4.95 12.55
N ALA A 22 -1.25 4.43 11.69
CA ALA A 22 -2.67 4.42 11.96
C ALA A 22 -3.01 3.44 13.11
N PRO A 23 -4.00 3.75 13.94
CA PRO A 23 -4.44 2.84 14.99
C PRO A 23 -5.00 1.54 14.39
N PRO A 24 -4.94 0.42 15.13
CA PRO A 24 -5.53 -0.84 14.70
C PRO A 24 -7.05 -0.69 14.57
N GLY A 25 -7.61 -1.10 13.42
CA GLY A 25 -9.04 -1.13 13.14
C GLY A 25 -9.56 -2.55 12.89
N ILE A 26 -10.88 -2.72 12.90
CA ILE A 26 -11.54 -4.02 12.70
C ILE A 26 -11.44 -4.43 11.22
N LYS A 27 -11.02 -5.66 10.95
CA LYS A 27 -10.93 -6.23 9.61
C LYS A 27 -12.31 -6.71 9.15
N ILE A 28 -12.85 -6.09 8.10
CA ILE A 28 -14.14 -6.47 7.46
C ILE A 28 -13.90 -7.25 6.16
N THR A 29 -12.86 -6.90 5.40
CA THR A 29 -12.54 -7.50 4.10
C THR A 29 -11.54 -8.66 4.22
N PRO A 30 -11.55 -9.63 3.29
CA PRO A 30 -10.62 -10.77 3.33
C PRO A 30 -9.15 -10.35 3.20
N ARG A 31 -8.88 -9.26 2.46
CA ARG A 31 -7.56 -8.63 2.34
C ARG A 31 -7.63 -7.20 2.88
N ALA A 32 -7.07 -7.00 4.06
CA ALA A 32 -6.93 -5.68 4.66
C ALA A 32 -5.46 -5.24 4.66
N PHE A 33 -5.24 -3.94 4.66
CA PHE A 33 -3.91 -3.34 4.61
C PHE A 33 -3.21 -3.24 5.98
N GLY A 34 -3.66 -4.05 6.94
CA GLY A 34 -3.08 -4.13 8.27
C GLY A 34 -2.01 -5.20 8.34
N ARG A 35 -2.39 -6.39 8.82
CA ARG A 35 -1.46 -7.53 8.92
C ARG A 35 -1.25 -8.24 7.58
N ASP A 36 -2.26 -8.29 6.73
CA ASP A 36 -2.26 -9.18 5.55
C ASP A 36 -1.44 -8.64 4.38
N ARG A 37 -1.35 -7.32 4.23
CA ARG A 37 -0.55 -6.67 3.18
C ARG A 37 0.38 -5.63 3.81
N ARG A 38 1.62 -6.04 4.07
CA ARG A 38 2.69 -5.16 4.58
C ARG A 38 3.82 -5.09 3.56
N LEU A 39 4.17 -3.88 3.16
CA LEU A 39 5.32 -3.59 2.32
C LEU A 39 6.41 -2.90 3.15
N PRO A 40 7.69 -2.96 2.76
CA PRO A 40 8.73 -2.16 3.40
C PRO A 40 8.44 -0.66 3.22
N ILE A 41 8.70 0.16 4.26
CA ILE A 41 8.49 1.61 4.21
C ILE A 41 9.42 2.25 3.17
N THR A 42 10.70 1.86 3.21
CA THR A 42 11.69 2.22 2.19
C THR A 42 11.65 1.18 1.08
N ASN A 43 10.83 1.42 0.07
CA ASN A 43 10.74 0.59 -1.12
C ASN A 43 11.23 1.37 -2.34
N ARG A 44 12.22 0.85 -3.07
CA ARG A 44 12.71 1.40 -4.35
C ARG A 44 12.26 0.56 -5.56
N PHE A 45 11.39 -0.42 -5.33
CA PHE A 45 10.79 -1.18 -6.41
C PHE A 45 9.90 -0.26 -7.25
N LYS A 46 10.38 0.09 -8.43
CA LYS A 46 9.60 0.69 -9.51
C LYS A 46 9.30 -0.47 -10.44
N GLY A 47 8.03 -0.83 -10.58
CA GLY A 47 7.57 -2.04 -11.27
C GLY A 47 8.48 -2.44 -12.42
N CYS A 48 9.02 -3.66 -12.33
CA CYS A 48 9.78 -4.28 -13.40
C CYS A 48 8.86 -4.34 -14.64
N THR A 49 9.20 -3.52 -15.64
CA THR A 49 8.89 -3.59 -17.08
C THR A 49 7.61 -4.30 -17.50
#